data_AF-A0A949HUH1-F1
#
_entry.id   AF-A0A949HUH1-F1
#
_cell.length_a   1.000
_cell.length_b   1.000
_cell.length_c   1.000
_cell.angle_alpha   90.00
_cell.angle_beta   90.00
_cell.angle_gamma   90.00
#
_symmetry.space_group_name_H-M   'P 1'
#
loop_
_entity.id
_entity.type
_entity.pdbx_description
1 polymer ?
#
loop_
_entity_poly.entity_id
_entity_poly.type
_entity_poly.pdbx_seq_one_letter_code
_entity_poly.pdbx_strand_id
1 'polypeptide(L)'
;MSANLFLGVLVVAIAGLITGSGAWPMKLMKAYQFEHWWFVGMLTGLIVMPWAVTLLFCPHVFAAYATVPVKTLVSANLWAAGWGVANILCGLCFVRIGLALTGAILTGLGVSIGVTLPMIVKGSGLFQDAADITSPAGLTVLAGVII
;
A
#
# COMPACT_ATOMS: atom_id res chain seq x y z
N MET A 1 -22.50 18.03 11.94
CA MET A 1 -21.54 17.15 11.24
C MET A 1 -22.36 16.23 10.34
N SER A 2 -22.14 16.24 9.04
CA SER A 2 -22.92 15.44 8.08
C SER A 2 -22.80 13.94 8.43
N ALA A 3 -23.90 13.18 8.42
CA ALA A 3 -23.89 11.75 8.79
C ALA A 3 -22.81 10.93 8.04
N ASN A 4 -22.56 11.30 6.77
CA ASN A 4 -21.53 10.71 5.93
C ASN A 4 -20.09 10.98 6.42
N LEU A 5 -19.83 12.15 7.02
CA LEU A 5 -18.51 12.49 7.55
C LEU A 5 -18.21 11.68 8.81
N PHE A 6 -19.21 11.49 9.68
CA PHE A 6 -19.07 10.65 10.88
C PHE A 6 -18.81 9.19 10.49
N LEU A 7 -19.58 8.64 9.55
CA LEU A 7 -19.36 7.30 9.00
C LEU A 7 -17.96 7.15 8.39
N GLY A 8 -17.49 8.14 7.62
CA GLY A 8 -16.15 8.13 7.05
C GLY A 8 -15.05 8.07 8.11
N VAL A 9 -15.15 8.91 9.15
CA VAL A 9 -14.19 8.90 10.27
C VAL A 9 -14.21 7.55 10.99
N LEU A 10 -15.39 6.97 11.20
CA LEU A 10 -15.55 5.68 11.88
C LEU A 10 -14.91 4.54 11.08
N VAL A 11 -15.11 4.52 9.76
CA VAL A 11 -14.48 3.54 8.86
C VAL A 11 -12.96 3.67 8.88
N VAL A 12 -12.43 4.90 8.83
CA VAL A 12 -10.97 5.13 8.91
C VAL A 12 -10.41 4.70 10.26
N ALA A 13 -11.10 4.98 11.36
CA ALA A 13 -10.69 4.56 12.69
C ALA A 13 -10.65 3.02 12.81
N ILE A 14 -11.69 2.33 12.32
CA ILE A 14 -11.72 0.86 12.30
C ILE A 14 -10.60 0.31 11.41
N ALA A 15 -10.40 0.88 10.22
CA ALA A 15 -9.31 0.46 9.32
C ALA A 15 -7.93 0.62 9.98
N GLY A 16 -7.70 1.73 10.71
CA GLY A 16 -6.49 1.94 11.48
C GLY A 16 -6.29 0.92 12.59
N LEU A 17 -7.35 0.55 13.32
CA LEU A 17 -7.31 -0.48 14.36
C LEU A 17 -7.02 -1.87 13.77
N ILE A 18 -7.63 -2.22 12.65
CA ILE A 18 -7.37 -3.50 11.94
C ILE A 18 -5.92 -3.54 11.44
N THR A 19 -5.44 -2.44 10.86
CA THR A 19 -4.06 -2.36 10.35
C THR A 19 -3.04 -2.45 11.48
N GLY A 20 -3.28 -1.75 12.61
CA GLY A 20 -2.42 -1.80 13.78
C GLY A 20 -2.43 -3.16 14.50
N SER A 21 -3.58 -3.84 14.52
CA SER A 21 -3.69 -5.22 15.05
C SER A 21 -3.08 -6.27 14.11
N GLY A 22 -2.83 -5.94 12.84
CA GLY A 22 -2.05 -6.75 11.92
C GLY A 22 -0.60 -7.02 12.35
N ALA A 23 -0.08 -6.29 13.35
CA ALA A 23 1.20 -6.54 14.01
C ALA A 23 1.17 -7.71 15.03
N TRP A 24 -0.03 -8.12 15.47
CA TRP A 24 -0.25 -9.18 16.46
C TRP A 24 0.35 -10.54 16.08
N PRO A 25 0.29 -11.01 14.81
CA PRO A 25 0.83 -12.30 14.40
C PRO A 25 2.35 -12.39 14.45
N MET A 26 3.08 -11.27 14.62
CA MET A 26 4.53 -11.34 14.85
C MET A 26 4.89 -12.09 16.14
N LYS A 27 3.98 -12.13 17.13
CA LYS A 27 4.16 -13.00 18.31
C LYS A 27 4.08 -14.47 17.94
N LEU A 28 3.29 -14.85 16.93
CA LEU A 28 3.22 -16.20 16.37
C LEU A 28 4.42 -16.52 15.44
N MET A 29 5.03 -15.51 14.81
CA MET A 29 6.26 -15.68 14.00
C MET A 29 7.48 -16.08 14.83
N LYS A 30 7.46 -15.91 16.16
CA LYS A 30 8.49 -16.50 17.04
C LYS A 30 8.36 -18.03 17.16
N ALA A 31 7.16 -18.57 16.95
CA ALA A 31 6.88 -20.01 17.04
C ALA A 31 6.95 -20.71 15.67
N TYR A 32 6.61 -20.00 14.58
CA TYR A 32 6.66 -20.51 13.21
C TYR A 32 7.75 -19.79 12.41
N GLN A 33 8.56 -20.54 11.65
CA GLN A 33 9.53 -19.97 10.70
C GLN A 33 8.86 -18.88 9.85
N PHE A 34 9.43 -17.67 9.85
CA PHE A 34 8.88 -16.47 9.20
C PHE A 34 8.45 -16.74 7.75
N GLU A 35 9.26 -17.48 7.00
CA GLU A 35 9.03 -17.78 5.58
C GLU A 35 7.72 -18.54 5.33
N HIS A 36 7.42 -19.54 6.16
CA HIS A 36 6.22 -20.36 6.00
C HIS A 36 4.95 -19.58 6.33
N TRP A 37 4.99 -18.78 7.40
CA TRP A 37 3.85 -17.98 7.82
C TRP A 37 3.58 -16.83 6.84
N TRP A 38 4.64 -16.14 6.40
CA TRP A 38 4.55 -15.06 5.42
C TRP A 38 4.06 -15.55 4.06
N PHE A 39 4.55 -16.71 3.59
CA PHE A 39 4.09 -17.30 2.33
C PHE A 39 2.59 -17.61 2.34
N VAL A 40 2.09 -18.25 3.40
CA VAL A 40 0.65 -18.58 3.51
C VAL A 40 -0.19 -17.29 3.59
N GLY A 41 0.24 -16.30 4.36
CA GLY A 41 -0.42 -15.00 4.45
C GLY A 41 -0.48 -14.26 3.11
N MET A 42 0.62 -14.23 2.36
CA MET A 42 0.68 -13.59 1.04
C MET A 42 -0.13 -14.34 -0.01
N LEU A 43 -0.05 -15.68 -0.04
CA LEU A 43 -0.81 -16.49 -0.98
C LEU A 43 -2.32 -16.30 -0.77
N THR A 44 -2.77 -16.37 0.48
CA THR A 44 -4.19 -16.21 0.82
C THR A 44 -4.68 -14.78 0.60
N GLY A 45 -3.91 -13.79 1.04
CA GLY A 45 -4.29 -12.37 0.98
C GLY A 45 -4.22 -11.76 -0.42
N LEU A 46 -3.26 -12.17 -1.26
CA LEU A 46 -3.03 -11.56 -2.58
C LEU A 46 -3.55 -12.38 -3.75
N ILE A 47 -3.67 -13.71 -3.60
CA ILE A 47 -4.13 -14.57 -4.69
C ILE A 47 -5.53 -15.09 -4.39
N VAL A 48 -5.71 -15.81 -3.29
CA VAL A 48 -6.98 -16.51 -3.02
C VAL A 48 -8.13 -15.52 -2.82
N MET A 49 -7.97 -14.54 -1.93
CA MET A 49 -9.03 -13.57 -1.63
C MET A 49 -9.43 -12.70 -2.83
N PRO A 50 -8.49 -12.06 -3.55
CA PRO A 50 -8.85 -11.24 -4.71
C PRO A 50 -9.52 -12.06 -5.81
N TRP A 51 -9.00 -13.24 -6.14
CA TRP A 51 -9.62 -14.09 -7.17
C TRP A 51 -10.98 -14.64 -6.74
N ALA A 52 -11.16 -14.99 -5.47
CA ALA A 52 -12.47 -15.40 -4.96
C ALA A 52 -13.51 -14.28 -5.13
N VAL A 53 -13.16 -13.05 -4.75
CA VAL A 53 -14.04 -11.88 -4.93
C VAL A 53 -14.30 -11.63 -6.42
N THR A 54 -13.26 -11.65 -7.26
CA THR A 54 -13.41 -11.42 -8.70
C THR A 54 -14.31 -12.46 -9.36
N LEU A 55 -14.17 -13.74 -9.04
CA LEU A 55 -15.00 -14.81 -9.60
C LEU A 55 -16.44 -14.80 -9.07
N LEU A 56 -16.65 -14.39 -7.82
CA LEU A 56 -18.00 -14.32 -7.22
C LEU A 56 -18.82 -13.14 -7.75
N PHE A 57 -18.19 -11.97 -7.94
CA PHE A 57 -18.91 -10.75 -8.32
C PHE A 57 -18.87 -10.45 -9.82
N CYS A 58 -18.00 -11.10 -10.59
CA CYS A 58 -17.88 -10.86 -12.02
C CYS A 58 -18.18 -12.15 -12.83
N PRO A 59 -19.34 -12.25 -13.50
CA PRO A 59 -19.74 -13.46 -14.22
C PRO A 59 -18.93 -13.75 -15.50
N HIS A 60 -18.14 -12.80 -16.01
CA HIS A 60 -17.36 -12.94 -17.25
C HIS A 60 -15.93 -12.36 -17.15
N VAL A 61 -15.19 -12.75 -16.10
CA VAL A 61 -13.83 -12.26 -15.79
C VAL A 61 -12.88 -12.31 -17.00
N PHE A 62 -12.81 -13.45 -17.70
CA PHE A 62 -11.87 -13.63 -18.80
C PHE A 62 -12.20 -12.77 -20.03
N ALA A 63 -13.49 -12.52 -20.29
CA ALA A 63 -13.91 -11.61 -21.35
C ALA A 63 -13.56 -10.16 -20.99
N ALA A 64 -13.67 -9.78 -19.72
CA ALA A 64 -13.26 -8.46 -19.24
C ALA A 64 -11.74 -8.26 -19.31
N TYR A 65 -10.93 -9.28 -19.05
CA TYR A 65 -9.48 -9.18 -19.23
C TYR A 65 -9.07 -9.11 -20.70
N ALA A 66 -9.81 -9.76 -21.60
CA ALA A 66 -9.54 -9.72 -23.04
C ALA A 66 -9.76 -8.33 -23.68
N THR A 67 -10.54 -7.44 -23.05
CA THR A 67 -10.72 -6.07 -23.54
C THR A 67 -9.60 -5.11 -23.09
N VAL A 68 -8.74 -5.53 -22.16
CA VAL A 68 -7.67 -4.68 -21.62
C VAL A 68 -6.42 -4.74 -22.51
N PRO A 69 -5.81 -3.60 -22.86
CA PRO A 69 -4.56 -3.58 -23.63
C PRO A 69 -3.44 -4.35 -22.91
N VAL A 70 -2.75 -5.23 -23.64
CA VAL A 70 -1.64 -6.05 -23.12
C VAL A 70 -0.55 -5.18 -22.47
N LYS A 71 -0.26 -4.01 -23.05
CA LYS A 71 0.71 -3.06 -22.48
C LYS A 71 0.36 -2.65 -21.05
N THR A 72 -0.91 -2.36 -20.79
CA THR A 72 -1.41 -1.96 -19.46
C THR A 72 -1.33 -3.13 -18.47
N LEU A 73 -1.68 -4.34 -18.92
CA LEU A 73 -1.54 -5.57 -18.13
C LEU A 73 -0.09 -5.82 -17.74
N VAL A 74 0.86 -5.69 -18.66
CA VAL A 74 2.28 -5.89 -18.37
C VAL A 74 2.80 -4.83 -17.40
N SER A 75 2.49 -3.54 -17.64
CA SER A 75 2.92 -2.48 -16.71
C SER A 75 2.34 -2.66 -15.31
N ALA A 76 1.06 -3.04 -15.20
CA ALA A 76 0.42 -3.27 -13.91
C ALA A 76 1.08 -4.46 -13.17
N ASN A 77 1.37 -5.55 -13.88
CA ASN A 77 2.05 -6.70 -13.29
C ASN A 77 3.49 -6.39 -12.86
N LEU A 78 4.23 -5.57 -13.62
CA LEU A 78 5.58 -5.13 -13.23
C LEU A 78 5.56 -4.29 -11.95
N TRP A 79 4.62 -3.35 -11.84
CA TRP A 79 4.43 -2.57 -10.62
C TRP A 79 3.99 -3.44 -9.44
N ALA A 80 3.09 -4.40 -9.67
CA ALA A 80 2.67 -5.36 -8.64
C ALA A 80 3.84 -6.24 -8.17
N ALA A 81 4.71 -6.68 -9.08
CA ALA A 81 5.91 -7.43 -8.74
C ALA A 81 6.89 -6.59 -7.91
N GLY A 82 7.13 -5.34 -8.30
CA GLY A 82 7.96 -4.40 -7.53
C GLY A 82 7.42 -4.16 -6.12
N TRP A 83 6.10 -3.96 -6.00
CA TRP A 83 5.43 -3.86 -4.70
C TRP A 83 5.58 -5.16 -3.88
N GLY A 84 5.45 -6.33 -4.51
CA GLY A 84 5.62 -7.63 -3.86
C GLY A 84 7.02 -7.82 -3.27
N VAL A 85 8.06 -7.45 -4.02
CA VAL A 85 9.46 -7.46 -3.54
C VAL A 85 9.63 -6.52 -2.34
N ALA A 86 9.11 -5.29 -2.42
CA ALA A 86 9.14 -4.33 -1.31
C ALA A 86 8.43 -4.86 -0.06
N ASN A 87 7.32 -5.58 -0.23
CA ASN A 87 6.56 -6.17 0.87
C ASN A 87 7.35 -7.27 1.59
N ILE A 88 8.06 -8.14 0.85
CA ILE A 88 8.94 -9.16 1.44
C ILE A 88 10.09 -8.51 2.22
N LEU A 89 10.73 -7.48 1.64
CA LEU A 89 11.78 -6.70 2.31
C LEU A 89 11.28 -6.02 3.59
N CYS A 90 10.06 -5.46 3.57
CA CYS A 90 9.40 -4.89 4.74
C CYS A 90 9.21 -5.95 5.85
N GLY A 91 8.75 -7.15 5.49
CA GLY A 91 8.63 -8.26 6.42
C GLY A 91 9.97 -8.65 7.07
N LEU A 92 11.06 -8.67 6.30
CA LEU A 92 12.41 -8.90 6.84
C LEU A 92 12.85 -7.80 7.81
N CYS A 93 12.51 -6.53 7.54
CA CYS A 93 12.76 -5.43 8.46
C CYS A 93 12.01 -5.62 9.79
N PHE A 94 10.75 -6.05 9.76
CA PHE A 94 9.99 -6.35 10.98
C PHE A 94 10.68 -7.38 11.87
N VAL A 95 11.26 -8.43 11.27
CA VAL A 95 11.99 -9.47 12.01
C VAL A 95 13.31 -8.94 12.58
N ARG A 96 14.04 -8.10 11.83
CA ARG A 96 15.39 -7.65 12.21
C ARG A 96 15.42 -6.49 13.20
N ILE A 97 14.60 -5.46 12.98
CA ILE A 97 14.66 -4.21 13.75
C ILE A 97 13.34 -3.90 14.48
N GLY A 98 12.35 -4.77 14.35
CA GLY A 98 11.05 -4.64 15.00
C GLY A 98 10.05 -3.77 14.23
N LEU A 99 8.77 -3.94 14.55
CA LEU A 99 7.67 -3.28 13.84
C LEU A 99 7.56 -1.79 14.10
N ALA A 100 7.85 -1.34 15.33
CA ALA A 100 7.81 0.09 15.65
C ALA A 100 8.82 0.88 14.81
N LEU A 101 10.08 0.42 14.75
CA LEU A 101 11.13 1.11 14.01
C LEU A 101 10.94 0.99 12.49
N THR A 102 10.62 -0.21 12.00
CA THR A 102 10.34 -0.43 10.58
C THR A 102 9.15 0.41 10.11
N GLY A 103 8.06 0.43 10.89
CA GLY A 103 6.87 1.21 10.58
C GLY A 103 7.15 2.71 10.54
N ALA A 104 7.89 3.25 11.51
CA ALA A 104 8.27 4.66 11.54
C ALA A 104 9.12 5.04 10.31
N ILE A 105 10.16 4.25 10.00
CA ILE A 105 11.08 4.53 8.88
C ILE A 105 10.34 4.41 7.53
N LEU A 106 9.61 3.31 7.31
CA LEU A 106 8.91 3.09 6.04
C LEU A 106 7.77 4.09 5.83
N THR A 107 7.03 4.45 6.88
CA THR A 107 5.97 5.45 6.78
C THR A 107 6.56 6.82 6.50
N GLY A 108 7.64 7.20 7.20
CA GLY A 108 8.34 8.47 6.95
C GLY A 108 8.85 8.58 5.52
N LEU A 109 9.59 7.58 5.04
CA LEU A 109 10.09 7.54 3.66
C LEU A 109 8.95 7.46 2.63
N GLY A 110 7.91 6.66 2.91
CA GLY A 110 6.77 6.48 2.02
C GLY A 110 5.94 7.76 1.85
N VAL A 111 5.69 8.50 2.93
CA VAL A 111 5.01 9.80 2.88
C VAL A 111 5.88 10.82 2.13
N SER A 112 7.17 10.85 2.42
CA SER A 112 8.13 11.73 1.76
C SER A 112 8.12 11.54 0.24
N ILE A 113 8.39 10.31 -0.21
CA ILE A 113 8.39 9.97 -1.63
C ILE A 113 6.99 10.18 -2.22
N GLY A 114 5.94 9.75 -1.52
CA GLY A 114 4.55 9.81 -1.99
C GLY A 114 4.04 11.22 -2.25
N VAL A 115 4.51 12.22 -1.49
CA VAL A 115 4.15 13.62 -1.71
C VAL A 115 5.11 14.30 -2.69
N THR A 116 6.40 13.92 -2.71
CA THR A 116 7.37 14.49 -3.64
C THR A 116 7.16 13.99 -5.09
N LEU A 117 6.74 12.74 -5.29
CA LEU A 117 6.58 12.14 -6.63
C LEU A 117 5.58 12.92 -7.51
N PRO A 118 4.36 13.28 -7.05
CA PRO A 118 3.42 14.09 -7.83
C PRO A 118 3.91 15.50 -8.12
N MET A 119 4.70 16.10 -7.22
CA MET A 119 5.25 17.45 -7.41
C MET A 119 6.39 17.47 -8.45
N ILE A 120 7.17 16.39 -8.55
CA ILE A 120 8.22 16.24 -9.57
C ILE A 120 7.60 15.84 -10.91
N VAL A 121 6.70 14.86 -10.90
CA VAL A 121 6.04 14.34 -12.09
C VAL A 121 4.77 15.15 -12.35
N LYS A 122 4.95 16.44 -12.69
CA LYS A 122 3.87 17.31 -13.22
C LYS A 122 3.35 16.86 -14.60
N GLY A 123 4.01 15.86 -15.21
CA GLY A 123 3.81 15.40 -16.57
C GLY A 123 2.59 14.50 -16.75
N SER A 124 1.56 15.08 -17.39
CA SER A 124 0.35 14.52 -18.02
C SER A 124 -0.93 14.40 -17.16
N GLY A 125 -1.71 15.48 -17.16
CA GLY A 125 -3.14 15.49 -16.81
C GLY A 125 -3.45 15.65 -15.33
N LEU A 126 -3.53 14.56 -14.59
CA LEU A 126 -4.11 14.50 -13.22
C LEU A 126 -3.32 15.29 -12.15
N PHE A 127 -2.06 15.61 -12.41
CA PHE A 127 -1.17 16.35 -11.48
C PHE A 127 -0.83 17.76 -11.98
N GLN A 128 -1.58 18.30 -12.93
CA GLN A 128 -1.37 19.67 -13.46
C GLN A 128 -1.58 20.74 -12.37
N ASP A 129 -2.55 20.51 -11.47
CA ASP A 129 -2.83 21.39 -10.32
C ASP A 129 -1.97 21.07 -9.08
N ALA A 130 -1.00 20.15 -9.20
CA ALA A 130 -0.10 19.84 -8.10
C ALA A 130 0.73 21.08 -7.75
N ALA A 131 0.68 21.48 -6.48
CA ALA A 131 1.45 22.61 -5.97
C ALA A 131 2.93 22.46 -6.33
N ASP A 132 3.57 23.56 -6.74
CA ASP A 132 5.00 23.56 -7.01
C ASP A 132 5.80 23.10 -5.80
N ILE A 133 6.96 22.51 -6.05
CA ILE A 133 7.90 22.06 -5.00
C ILE A 133 8.32 23.26 -4.11
N THR A 134 8.27 24.47 -4.66
CA THR A 134 8.55 25.75 -3.99
C THR A 134 7.33 26.41 -3.32
N SER A 135 6.14 25.81 -3.43
CA SER A 135 4.93 26.27 -2.74
C SER A 135 5.07 26.10 -1.22
N PRO A 136 4.39 26.90 -0.38
CA PRO A 136 4.38 26.71 1.07
C PRO A 136 4.00 25.28 1.48
N ALA A 137 3.10 24.63 0.74
CA ALA A 137 2.72 23.23 0.96
C ALA A 137 3.81 22.23 0.55
N GLY A 138 4.57 22.52 -0.51
CA GLY A 138 5.71 21.69 -0.93
C GLY A 138 6.87 21.79 0.05
N LEU A 139 7.15 23.00 0.55
CA LEU A 139 8.18 23.24 1.56
C LEU A 139 7.84 22.62 2.92
N THR A 140 6.58 22.66 3.36
CA THR A 140 6.18 22.02 4.63
C THR A 140 6.30 20.51 4.58
N VAL A 141 5.98 19.90 3.44
CA VAL A 141 6.19 18.47 3.23
C VAL A 141 7.69 18.16 3.23
N LEU A 142 8.49 18.89 2.44
CA LEU A 142 9.95 18.69 2.41
C LEU A 142 10.62 18.90 3.78
N ALA A 143 10.15 19.88 4.56
CA ALA A 143 10.60 20.06 5.94
C ALA A 143 10.19 18.88 6.83
N GLY A 144 8.98 18.34 6.64
CA GLY A 144 8.52 17.13 7.33
C GLY A 144 9.23 15.84 6.89
N VAL A 145 9.89 15.82 5.73
CA VAL A 145 10.76 14.71 5.29
C VAL A 145 12.13 14.76 6.00
N ILE A 146 12.63 15.96 6.29
CA ILE A 146 13.95 16.18 6.89
C ILE A 146 13.94 15.90 8.41
N ILE A 147 12.81 16.12 9.07
CA ILE A 147 12.60 15.94 10.52
C ILE A 147 12.17 14.50 10.81
#